data_AF-A0A4Q7Y3P5-F1
#
_entry.id   AF-A0A4Q7Y3P5-F1
#
_cell.length_a   1.000
_cell.length_b   1.000
_cell.length_c   1.000
_cell.angle_alpha   90.00
_cell.angle_beta   90.00
_cell.angle_gamma   90.00
#
_symmetry.space_group_name_H-M   'P 1'
#
loop_
_entity.id
_entity.type
_entity.pdbx_description
1 polymer ?
#
loop_
_entity_poly.entity_id
_entity_poly.type
_entity_poly.pdbx_seq_one_letter_code
_entity_poly.pdbx_strand_id
1 'polypeptide(L)' 'MRVVRAWTPAEVRALGVRTDLVTACEIAYGCQRTKAYELFRRGELDFPAVRVGNRVVVPVATLCRFLGIDLEPERAQT' A
#
# COMPACT_ATOMS: atom_id res chain seq x y z
N MET A 1 0.58 -20.17 10.12
CA MET A 1 1.46 -19.12 9.58
C MET A 1 0.86 -18.65 8.26
N ARG A 2 0.16 -17.50 8.23
CA ARG A 2 -0.46 -17.01 6.98
C ARG A 2 0.61 -16.25 6.21
N VAL A 3 1.02 -16.81 5.06
CA VAL A 3 1.91 -16.11 4.13
C VAL A 3 1.13 -14.94 3.57
N VAL A 4 1.44 -13.74 4.07
CA VAL A 4 1.02 -12.48 3.44
C VAL A 4 1.67 -12.50 2.06
N ARG A 5 0.89 -12.39 0.99
CA ARG A 5 1.42 -12.33 -0.37
C ARG A 5 2.47 -11.23 -0.40
N ALA A 6 3.74 -11.58 -0.64
CA ALA A 6 4.80 -10.60 -0.73
C ALA A 6 4.60 -9.83 -2.04
N TRP A 7 4.10 -8.60 -1.92
CA TRP A 7 3.92 -7.73 -3.06
C TRP A 7 5.28 -7.29 -3.58
N THR A 8 5.53 -7.51 -4.87
CA THR A 8 6.79 -7.06 -5.47
C THR A 8 6.75 -5.54 -5.74
N PRO A 9 7.91 -4.87 -5.72
CA PRO A 9 8.00 -3.45 -6.05
C PRO A 9 7.43 -3.11 -7.43
N ALA A 10 7.51 -4.04 -8.38
CA ALA A 10 6.97 -3.90 -9.72
C ALA A 10 5.43 -3.98 -9.73
N GLU A 11 4.84 -4.93 -8.99
CA GLU A 11 3.38 -5.01 -8.83
C GLU A 11 2.81 -3.77 -8.14
N VAL A 12 3.48 -3.28 -7.10
CA VAL A 12 3.06 -2.06 -6.39
C VAL A 12 3.14 -0.85 -7.33
N ARG A 13 4.21 -0.75 -8.15
CA ARG A 13 4.33 0.29 -9.19
C ARG A 13 3.28 0.16 -10.30
N ALA A 14 2.87 -1.06 -10.65
CA ALA A 14 1.87 -1.33 -11.69
C ALA A 14 0.45 -0.89 -11.27
N LEU A 15 0.18 -0.72 -9.97
CA LEU A 15 -1.07 -0.10 -9.47
C LEU A 15 -1.22 1.36 -9.97
N GLY A 16 -0.13 1.99 -10.40
CA GLY A 16 -0.11 3.36 -10.90
C GLY A 16 0.19 4.37 -9.80
N VAL A 17 -0.39 5.58 -9.92
CA VAL A 17 -0.05 6.72 -9.04
C VAL A 17 -0.76 6.66 -7.69
N ARG A 18 -1.93 6.00 -7.65
CA ARG A 18 -2.81 5.92 -6.47
C ARG A 18 -3.42 4.53 -6.38
N THR A 19 -3.53 4.02 -5.16
CA THR A 19 -4.26 2.80 -4.84
C THR A 19 -5.38 3.10 -3.85
N ASP A 20 -6.31 2.17 -3.63
CA ASP A 20 -7.34 2.29 -2.61
C ASP A 20 -6.85 1.83 -1.23
N LEU A 21 -7.53 2.30 -0.19
CA LEU A 21 -7.19 2.00 1.21
C LEU A 21 -7.15 0.49 1.48
N VAL A 22 -8.05 -0.28 0.86
CA VAL A 22 -8.14 -1.73 1.09
C VAL A 22 -6.90 -2.40 0.54
N THR A 23 -6.54 -2.13 -0.71
CA THR A 23 -5.30 -2.64 -1.30
C THR A 23 -4.06 -2.16 -0.54
N ALA A 24 -3.99 -0.89 -0.13
CA ALA A 24 -2.85 -0.39 0.66
C ALA A 24 -2.69 -1.12 2.00
N CYS A 25 -3.78 -1.32 2.75
CA CYS A 25 -3.75 -2.05 4.02
C CYS A 25 -3.50 -3.55 3.84
N GLU A 26 -3.94 -4.14 2.73
CA GLU A 26 -3.61 -5.51 2.38
C GLU A 26 -2.11 -5.66 2.11
N ILE A 27 -1.51 -4.69 1.40
CA ILE A 27 -0.07 -4.67 1.11
C ILE A 27 0.75 -4.42 2.39
N ALA A 28 0.39 -3.39 3.17
CA ALA A 28 1.17 -2.94 4.32
C ALA A 28 1.01 -3.83 5.56
N TYR A 29 -0.21 -4.27 5.84
CA TYR A 29 -0.54 -5.00 7.07
C TYR A 29 -1.07 -6.41 6.81
N GLY A 30 -1.27 -6.83 5.55
CA GLY A 30 -1.85 -8.14 5.22
C GLY A 30 -3.32 -8.27 5.63
N CYS A 31 -4.04 -7.15 5.76
CA CYS A 31 -5.38 -7.13 6.34
C CYS A 31 -6.49 -6.74 5.34
N GLN A 32 -7.67 -7.32 5.53
CA GLN A 32 -8.82 -7.15 4.62
C GLN A 32 -9.58 -5.83 4.86
N ARG A 33 -10.53 -5.51 3.97
CA ARG A 33 -11.36 -4.29 3.98
C ARG A 33 -11.84 -3.83 5.35
N THR A 34 -12.35 -4.73 6.20
CA THR A 34 -12.93 -4.34 7.49
C THR A 34 -11.86 -3.78 8.41
N LYS A 35 -10.73 -4.49 8.54
CA LYS A 35 -9.58 -4.06 9.35
C LYS A 35 -8.96 -2.78 8.79
N ALA A 36 -8.89 -2.67 7.46
CA ALA A 36 -8.38 -1.49 6.78
C ALA A 36 -9.18 -0.22 7.14
N TYR A 37 -10.51 -0.30 7.06
CA TYR A 37 -11.38 0.83 7.44
C TYR A 37 -11.36 1.12 8.94
N GLU A 38 -11.20 0.11 9.79
CA GLU A 38 -11.03 0.32 11.23
C GLU A 38 -9.74 1.10 11.54
N LEU A 39 -8.61 0.69 10.97
CA LEU A 39 -7.32 1.37 11.13
C LEU A 39 -7.38 2.81 10.59
N PHE A 40 -7.97 2.99 9.42
CA PHE A 40 -8.18 4.33 8.85
C PHE A 40 -9.06 5.22 9.74
N ARG A 41 -10.15 4.67 10.30
CA ARG A 41 -11.00 5.41 11.26
C ARG A 41 -10.28 5.73 12.57
N ARG A 42 -9.39 4.85 13.01
CA ARG A 42 -8.57 5.04 14.23
C ARG A 42 -7.39 5.97 14.01
N GLY A 43 -6.99 6.21 12.75
CA GLY A 43 -5.81 6.99 12.42
C GLY A 43 -4.50 6.26 12.72
N GLU A 44 -4.53 4.93 12.83
CA GLU A 44 -3.36 4.08 13.12
C GLU A 44 -2.63 3.64 11.84
N LEU A 45 -2.79 4.40 10.75
CA LEU A 45 -2.06 4.13 9.52
C LEU A 45 -0.72 4.84 9.56
N ASP A 46 0.34 4.09 9.36
CA ASP A 46 1.70 4.62 9.26
C ASP A 46 1.99 5.30 7.90
N PHE A 47 1.02 5.25 6.98
CA PHE A 47 1.11 5.89 5.65
C PHE A 47 -0.04 6.87 5.43
N PRO A 48 0.18 7.92 4.61
CA PRO A 48 -0.83 8.92 4.36
C PRO A 48 -1.92 8.37 3.44
N ALA A 49 -3.13 8.27 3.98
CA ALA A 49 -4.34 8.00 3.23
C ALA A 49 -5.12 9.31 3.02
N VAL A 50 -5.34 9.68 1.76
CA VAL A 50 -6.00 10.92 1.37
C VAL A 50 -7.43 10.62 0.93
N ARG A 51 -8.41 11.30 1.52
CA ARG A 51 -9.79 11.20 1.05
C ARG A 51 -10.01 12.15 -0.12
N VAL A 52 -10.26 11.60 -1.31
CA VAL A 52 -10.59 12.35 -2.51
C VAL A 52 -12.07 12.14 -2.82
N GLY A 53 -12.89 13.13 -2.44
CA GLY A 53 -14.34 13.05 -2.51
C GLY A 53 -14.89 11.94 -1.62
N ASN A 54 -15.52 10.93 -2.23
CA ASN A 54 -16.06 9.78 -1.50
C ASN A 54 -15.14 8.55 -1.47
N ARG A 55 -13.96 8.62 -2.08
CA ARG A 55 -13.00 7.52 -2.11
C ARG A 55 -11.76 7.85 -1.28
N VAL A 56 -11.28 6.87 -0.53
CA VAL A 56 -9.98 6.98 0.17
C VAL A 56 -8.92 6.40 -0.76
N VAL A 57 -7.94 7.23 -1.10
CA VAL A 57 -6.82 6.88 -1.98
C VAL A 57 -5.52 7.02 -1.22
N VAL A 58 -4.60 6.10 -1.48
CA VAL A 58 -3.27 6.06 -0.88
C VAL A 58 -2.25 6.25 -2.02
N PRO A 59 -1.36 7.26 -1.93
CA PRO A 59 -0.29 7.43 -2.91
C PRO A 59 0.66 6.23 -2.87
N VAL A 60 0.83 5.57 -4.01
CA VAL A 60 1.71 4.40 -4.13
C VAL A 60 3.15 4.75 -3.77
N ALA A 61 3.61 5.94 -4.17
CA ALA A 61 4.95 6.42 -3.86
C ALA A 61 5.23 6.45 -2.35
N THR A 62 4.26 6.89 -1.53
CA THR A 62 4.43 6.92 -0.08
C THR A 62 4.30 5.53 0.55
N LEU A 63 3.43 4.68 0.00
CA LEU A 63 3.32 3.29 0.41
C LEU A 63 4.63 2.53 0.17
N CYS A 64 5.27 2.69 -0.99
CA CYS A 64 6.59 2.11 -1.26
C CYS A 64 7.63 2.59 -0.24
N ARG A 65 7.65 3.90 0.03
CA ARG A 65 8.55 4.51 1.00
C ARG A 65 8.37 3.95 2.41
N PHE A 66 7.11 3.74 2.82
CA PHE A 66 6.77 3.14 4.10
C PHE A 66 7.23 1.67 4.20
N LEU A 67 7.06 0.92 3.12
CA LEU A 67 7.47 -0.49 3.05
C LEU A 67 9.01 -0.67 2.99
N GLY A 68 9.78 0.43 2.92
CA GLY A 68 11.22 0.37 2.66
C GLY A 68 11.54 -0.22 1.28
N ILE A 69 10.55 -0.24 0.37
CA ILE A 69 10.72 -0.67 -1.00
C ILE A 69 11.34 0.49 -1.75
N ASP A 70 12.60 0.35 -2.13
CA ASP A 70 13.23 1.29 -3.03
C ASP A 70 12.53 1.23 -4.39
N LEU A 71 12.10 2.40 -4.89
CA LEU A 71 11.45 2.54 -6.20
C LEU A 71 12.45 2.34 -7.35
N GLU A 72 13.74 2.16 -7.08
CA GLU A 72 14.70 1.77 -8.10
C GLU A 72 14.16 0.50 -8.80
N PRO A 73 14.02 0.54 -10.15
CA PRO A 73 13.86 -0.70 -10.88
C PRO A 73 15.05 -1.55 -10.50
N GLU A 74 14.80 -2.78 -10.08
CA GLU A 74 15.79 -3.84 -10.11
C GLU A 74 16.53 -3.68 -11.43
N ARG A 75 17.74 -3.12 -11.38
CA ARG A 75 18.62 -3.11 -12.54
C ARG A 75 18.89 -4.57 -12.75
N ALA A 76 18.22 -5.12 -13.77
CA ALA A 76 18.41 -6.47 -14.27
C ALA A 76 19.90 -6.77 -14.19
N GLN A 77 20.24 -7.65 -13.25
CA GLN A 77 21.60 -8.10 -13.07
C GLN A 77 21.93 -8.94 -14.31
N THR A 78 22.99 -8.49 -14.99
CA THR A 78 23.61 -9.03 -16.20
C THR A 78 23.91 -10.52 -16.12
#